data_AF-A0A399HIY4-F1
#
_entry.id   AF-A0A399HIY4-F1
#
_cell.length_a   1.000
_cell.length_b   1.000
_cell.length_c   1.000
_cell.angle_alpha   90.00
_cell.angle_beta   90.00
_cell.angle_gamma   90.00
#
_symmetry.space_group_name_H-M   'P 1'
#
loop_
_entity.id
_entity.type
_entity.pdbx_description
1 polymer ?
#
loop_
_entity_poly.entity_id
_entity_poly.type
_entity_poly.pdbx_seq_one_letter_code
_entity_poly.pdbx_strand_id
1 'polypeptide(L)'
;MTVFIRIGLAILFLDEIVVGGWNAISPDTFYRNFPTVDLTPPFSEHYARDFGGATLGIALLLGIAFVKPKAHFVVPASLAYSLFSVPHFFYHLAHLEGATIGEAITLTAANAIVALLGIAIIVVTTSRDRREQRRENTSTPALG
;
A
#
# COMPACT_ATOMS: atom_id res chain seq x y z
N MET A 1 7.23 -11.37 14.54
CA MET A 1 6.61 -10.22 13.84
C MET A 1 6.52 -9.02 14.75
N THR A 2 6.90 -7.82 14.30
CA THR A 2 6.85 -6.60 15.13
C THR A 2 5.45 -5.99 15.15
N VAL A 3 5.16 -5.24 16.21
CA VAL A 3 3.98 -4.36 16.27
C VAL A 3 3.96 -3.38 15.09
N PHE A 4 5.13 -2.84 14.72
CA PHE A 4 5.28 -1.96 13.54
C PHE A 4 4.72 -2.59 12.25
N ILE A 5 5.07 -3.84 11.93
CA ILE A 5 4.61 -4.47 10.69
C ILE A 5 3.12 -4.78 10.75
N ARG A 6 2.58 -5.19 11.91
CA ARG A 6 1.14 -5.42 12.06
C ARG A 6 0.34 -4.13 11.86
N ILE A 7 0.75 -3.04 12.50
CA ILE A 7 0.11 -1.73 12.35
C ILE A 7 0.25 -1.24 10.90
N GLY A 8 1.45 -1.35 10.33
CA GLY A 8 1.69 -0.96 8.94
C GLY A 8 0.79 -1.70 7.96
N LEU A 9 0.71 -3.03 8.06
CA LEU A 9 -0.20 -3.82 7.23
C LEU A 9 -1.67 -3.46 7.44
N ALA A 10 -2.09 -3.17 8.67
CA ALA A 10 -3.46 -2.75 8.95
C ALA A 10 -3.78 -1.40 8.29
N ILE A 11 -2.86 -0.43 8.36
CA ILE A 11 -3.01 0.87 7.70
C ILE A 11 -3.18 0.69 6.19
N LEU A 12 -2.24 -0.02 5.54
CA LEU A 12 -2.29 -0.24 4.10
C LEU A 12 -3.53 -1.05 3.68
N PHE A 13 -3.94 -2.04 4.48
CA PHE A 13 -5.14 -2.83 4.22
C PHE A 13 -6.40 -1.96 4.27
N LEU A 14 -6.54 -1.12 5.29
CA LEU A 14 -7.70 -0.23 5.43
C LEU A 14 -7.75 0.81 4.32
N ASP A 15 -6.60 1.36 3.93
CA ASP A 15 -6.46 2.27 2.79
C ASP A 15 -7.03 1.65 1.50
N GLU A 16 -6.53 0.46 1.14
CA GLU A 16 -6.96 -0.24 -0.08
C GLU A 16 -8.43 -0.73 -0.02
N ILE A 17 -8.92 -1.17 1.15
CA ILE A 17 -10.34 -1.53 1.33
C ILE A 17 -11.25 -0.32 1.10
N VAL A 18 -10.89 0.84 1.68
CA VAL A 18 -11.71 2.05 1.58
C VAL A 18 -11.68 2.59 0.16
N VAL A 19 -10.48 2.80 -0.40
CA VAL A 19 -10.33 3.35 -1.77
C VAL A 19 -10.90 2.39 -2.80
N GLY A 20 -10.54 1.11 -2.71
CA GLY A 20 -10.97 0.10 -3.66
C GLY A 20 -12.46 -0.21 -3.57
N GLY A 21 -12.97 -0.37 -2.35
CA GLY A 21 -14.39 -0.63 -2.10
C GLY A 21 -15.29 0.52 -2.54
N TRP A 22 -14.88 1.77 -2.26
CA TRP A 22 -15.65 2.94 -2.67
C TRP A 22 -15.72 3.06 -4.20
N ASN A 23 -14.59 2.89 -4.89
CA ASN A 23 -14.55 2.87 -6.35
C ASN A 23 -15.34 1.70 -6.96
N ALA A 24 -15.30 0.52 -6.36
CA ALA A 24 -16.03 -0.64 -6.85
C ALA A 24 -17.56 -0.53 -6.68
N ILE A 25 -18.03 0.11 -5.60
CA ILE A 25 -19.46 0.16 -5.23
C ILE A 25 -20.13 1.44 -5.74
N SER A 26 -19.52 2.60 -5.47
CA SER A 26 -20.08 3.93 -5.76
C SER A 26 -18.99 4.89 -6.29
N PRO A 27 -18.44 4.62 -7.49
CA PRO A 27 -17.30 5.37 -8.03
C PRO A 27 -17.59 6.87 -8.22
N ASP A 28 -18.81 7.22 -8.59
CA ASP A 28 -19.24 8.59 -8.80
C ASP A 28 -19.28 9.40 -7.48
N THR A 29 -19.61 8.77 -6.34
CA THR A 29 -19.51 9.45 -5.04
C THR A 29 -18.07 9.56 -4.56
N PHE A 30 -17.20 8.59 -4.88
CA PHE A 30 -15.76 8.72 -4.62
C PHE A 30 -15.20 9.92 -5.38
N TYR A 31 -15.46 10.01 -6.69
CA TYR A 31 -14.98 11.10 -7.55
C TYR A 31 -15.40 12.48 -7.04
N ARG A 32 -16.62 12.62 -6.52
CA ARG A 32 -17.16 13.90 -6.05
C ARG A 32 -16.74 14.32 -4.64
N ASN A 33 -16.27 13.39 -3.80
CA ASN A 33 -16.06 13.66 -2.37
C ASN A 33 -14.65 13.33 -1.87
N PHE A 34 -13.91 12.47 -2.57
CA PHE A 34 -12.54 12.17 -2.19
C PHE A 34 -11.63 13.33 -2.61
N PRO A 35 -10.80 13.87 -1.71
CA PRO A 35 -9.99 15.05 -1.99
C PRO A 35 -9.15 14.88 -3.25
N THR A 36 -9.09 15.92 -4.09
CA THR A 36 -8.18 16.06 -5.23
C THR A 36 -8.32 15.05 -6.38
N VAL A 37 -9.30 14.13 -6.32
CA VAL A 37 -9.53 13.13 -7.38
C VAL A 37 -10.09 13.77 -8.65
N ASP A 38 -10.77 14.90 -8.53
CA ASP A 38 -11.33 15.68 -9.63
C ASP A 38 -10.32 16.61 -10.31
N LEU A 39 -9.06 16.64 -9.86
CA LEU A 39 -8.00 17.42 -10.50
C LEU A 39 -7.67 16.90 -11.91
N THR A 40 -7.63 15.58 -12.11
CA THR A 40 -7.21 14.96 -13.38
C THR A 40 -7.66 13.49 -13.52
N PRO A 41 -7.96 13.00 -14.72
CA PRO A 41 -8.82 13.58 -15.79
C PRO A 41 -10.33 13.42 -15.44
N PRO A 42 -11.29 13.79 -16.32
CA PRO A 42 -12.72 13.62 -16.04
C PRO A 42 -13.11 12.17 -15.69
N PHE A 43 -14.18 12.05 -14.91
CA PHE A 43 -14.71 10.78 -14.43
C PHE A 43 -14.96 9.76 -15.55
N SER A 44 -14.48 8.53 -15.34
CA SER A 44 -14.79 7.34 -16.14
C SER A 44 -15.21 6.21 -15.21
N GLU A 45 -16.50 5.86 -15.21
CA GLU A 45 -17.03 4.84 -14.31
C GLU A 45 -16.38 3.48 -14.53
N HIS A 46 -16.17 3.08 -15.79
CA HIS A 46 -15.53 1.81 -16.12
C HIS A 46 -14.11 1.75 -15.54
N TYR A 47 -13.31 2.80 -15.76
CA TYR A 47 -11.94 2.85 -15.23
C TYR A 47 -11.92 2.85 -13.70
N ALA A 48 -12.82 3.62 -13.07
CA ALA A 48 -12.93 3.66 -11.61
C ALA A 48 -13.28 2.28 -11.03
N ARG A 49 -14.22 1.54 -11.65
CA ARG A 49 -14.58 0.19 -11.20
C ARG A 49 -13.44 -0.81 -11.40
N ASP A 50 -12.74 -0.75 -12.53
CA ASP A 50 -11.57 -1.60 -12.79
C ASP A 50 -10.45 -1.32 -11.77
N PHE A 51 -10.18 -0.04 -11.50
CA PHE A 51 -9.25 0.39 -10.47
C PHE A 51 -9.67 -0.15 -9.10
N GLY A 52 -10.94 0.05 -8.72
CA GLY A 52 -11.48 -0.46 -7.47
C GLY A 52 -11.32 -1.98 -7.31
N GLY A 53 -11.58 -2.75 -8.36
CA GLY A 53 -11.35 -4.20 -8.38
C GLY A 53 -9.88 -4.59 -8.20
N ALA A 54 -8.96 -3.90 -8.90
CA ALA A 54 -7.52 -4.15 -8.79
C ALA A 54 -6.99 -3.81 -7.37
N THR A 55 -7.39 -2.67 -6.81
CA THR A 55 -7.09 -2.21 -5.44
C THR A 55 -7.61 -3.21 -4.40
N LEU A 56 -8.83 -3.73 -4.55
CA LEU A 56 -9.33 -4.80 -3.67
C LEU A 56 -8.52 -6.11 -3.77
N GLY A 57 -7.93 -6.40 -4.93
CA GLY A 57 -6.98 -7.49 -5.09
C GLY A 57 -5.71 -7.31 -4.24
N ILE A 58 -5.18 -6.09 -4.19
CA ILE A 58 -4.05 -5.73 -3.29
C ILE A 58 -4.49 -5.84 -1.82
N ALA A 59 -5.68 -5.32 -1.49
CA ALA A 59 -6.25 -5.42 -0.15
C ALA A 59 -6.37 -6.88 0.33
N LEU A 60 -6.76 -7.81 -0.54
CA LEU A 60 -6.81 -9.23 -0.22
C LEU A 60 -5.44 -9.77 0.19
N LEU A 61 -4.38 -9.44 -0.56
CA LEU A 61 -3.01 -9.86 -0.24
C LEU A 61 -2.53 -9.28 1.09
N LEU A 62 -2.80 -7.99 1.35
CA LEU A 62 -2.50 -7.33 2.60
C LEU A 62 -3.26 -7.97 3.78
N GLY A 63 -4.52 -8.33 3.58
CA GLY A 63 -5.34 -9.05 4.56
C GLY A 63 -4.79 -10.44 4.89
N ILE A 64 -4.38 -11.21 3.88
CA ILE A 64 -3.72 -12.51 4.08
C ILE A 64 -2.43 -12.33 4.90
N ALA A 65 -1.60 -11.36 4.53
CA ALA A 65 -0.38 -11.03 5.25
C ALA A 65 -0.67 -10.54 6.68
N PHE A 66 -1.73 -9.79 6.91
CA PHE A 66 -2.12 -9.32 8.25
C PHE A 66 -2.55 -10.47 9.16
N VAL A 67 -3.38 -11.40 8.66
CA VAL A 67 -3.84 -12.57 9.43
C VAL A 67 -2.72 -13.57 9.67
N LYS A 68 -1.86 -13.80 8.66
CA LYS A 68 -0.72 -14.72 8.74
C LYS A 68 0.59 -13.99 8.42
N PRO A 69 1.16 -13.20 9.36
CA PRO A 69 2.26 -12.30 9.05
C PRO A 69 3.61 -13.03 9.08
N LYS A 70 3.81 -13.90 8.09
CA LYS A 70 5.09 -14.54 7.78
C LYS A 70 5.77 -13.80 6.63
N ALA A 71 7.10 -13.77 6.59
CA ALA A 71 7.84 -13.02 5.57
C ALA A 71 7.40 -13.35 4.13
N HIS A 72 7.11 -14.62 3.85
CA HIS A 72 6.62 -15.07 2.53
C HIS A 72 5.20 -14.60 2.16
N PHE A 73 4.42 -14.06 3.09
CA PHE A 73 3.15 -13.39 2.80
C PHE A 73 3.30 -11.87 2.83
N VAL A 74 4.02 -11.35 3.84
CA VAL A 74 4.19 -9.91 4.04
C VAL A 74 4.97 -9.26 2.90
N VAL A 75 6.09 -9.86 2.46
CA VAL A 75 6.93 -9.25 1.43
C VAL A 75 6.18 -9.17 0.08
N PRO A 76 5.56 -10.25 -0.46
CA PRO A 76 4.80 -10.14 -1.69
C PRO A 76 3.60 -9.19 -1.61
N ALA A 77 2.86 -9.17 -0.49
CA ALA A 77 1.75 -8.26 -0.31
C ALA A 77 2.19 -6.78 -0.30
N SER A 78 3.26 -6.47 0.43
CA SER A 78 3.82 -5.11 0.44
C SER A 78 4.47 -4.73 -0.89
N LEU A 79 5.01 -5.68 -1.65
CA LEU A 79 5.49 -5.44 -3.01
C LEU A 79 4.33 -5.11 -3.97
N ALA A 80 3.24 -5.87 -3.92
CA ALA A 80 2.04 -5.59 -4.72
C ALA A 80 1.51 -4.18 -4.44
N TYR A 81 1.41 -3.80 -3.16
CA TYR A 81 1.04 -2.44 -2.76
C TYR A 81 2.04 -1.39 -3.27
N SER A 82 3.35 -1.64 -3.13
CA SER A 82 4.40 -0.67 -3.50
C SER A 82 4.49 -0.46 -5.03
N LEU A 83 4.18 -1.49 -5.82
CA LEU A 83 4.10 -1.40 -7.28
C LEU A 83 2.99 -0.46 -7.75
N PHE A 84 1.93 -0.28 -6.94
CA PHE A 84 0.90 0.72 -7.15
C PHE A 84 1.30 2.07 -6.55
N SER A 85 1.57 2.11 -5.25
CA SER A 85 1.68 3.36 -4.49
C SER A 85 2.90 4.20 -4.84
N VAL A 86 4.04 3.60 -5.21
CA VAL A 86 5.24 4.37 -5.57
C VAL A 86 5.05 5.11 -6.89
N PRO A 87 4.64 4.46 -8.01
CA PRO A 87 4.28 5.19 -9.22
C PRO A 87 3.15 6.22 -9.00
N HIS A 88 2.14 5.87 -8.19
CA HIS A 88 1.02 6.76 -7.90
C HIS A 88 1.46 8.04 -7.17
N PHE A 89 2.36 7.93 -6.18
CA PHE A 89 2.98 9.08 -5.54
C PHE A 89 3.69 10.00 -6.56
N PHE A 90 4.52 9.43 -7.43
CA PHE A 90 5.24 10.23 -8.44
C PHE A 90 4.29 10.84 -9.47
N TYR A 91 3.19 10.17 -9.80
CA TYR A 91 2.15 10.76 -10.65
C TYR A 91 1.61 12.05 -10.02
N HIS A 92 1.17 11.99 -8.76
CA HIS A 92 0.66 13.18 -8.07
C HIS A 92 1.72 14.25 -7.86
N LEU A 93 2.98 13.87 -7.61
CA LEU A 93 4.08 14.82 -7.50
C LEU A 93 4.29 15.62 -8.81
N ALA A 94 4.00 15.01 -9.95
CA ALA A 94 4.14 15.64 -11.28
C ALA A 94 2.85 16.31 -11.79
N HIS A 95 1.68 16.05 -11.18
CA HIS A 95 0.36 16.53 -11.63
C HIS A 95 -0.35 17.28 -10.50
N LEU A 96 0.12 18.49 -10.22
CA LEU A 96 -0.42 19.38 -9.18
C LEU A 96 -1.19 20.58 -9.77
N GLU A 97 -1.41 20.58 -11.09
CA GLU A 97 -2.17 21.62 -11.78
C GLU A 97 -3.60 21.67 -11.23
N GLY A 98 -4.07 22.89 -10.89
CA GLY A 98 -5.39 23.09 -10.29
C GLY A 98 -5.45 22.91 -8.77
N ALA A 99 -4.43 22.33 -8.13
CA ALA A 99 -4.38 22.21 -6.68
C ALA A 99 -4.04 23.55 -6.00
N THR A 100 -4.69 23.84 -4.88
CA THR A 100 -4.19 24.83 -3.92
C THR A 100 -2.88 24.34 -3.28
N ILE A 101 -2.11 25.25 -2.68
CA ILE A 101 -0.89 24.89 -1.95
C ILE A 101 -1.20 23.87 -0.83
N GLY A 102 -2.32 24.05 -0.13
CA GLY A 102 -2.75 23.16 0.95
C GLY A 102 -3.07 21.75 0.45
N GLU A 103 -3.78 21.64 -0.68
CA GLU A 103 -4.05 20.36 -1.34
C GLU A 103 -2.77 19.71 -1.85
N ALA A 104 -1.89 20.45 -2.51
CA ALA A 104 -0.63 19.92 -3.01
C ALA A 104 0.24 19.34 -1.90
N ILE A 105 0.38 20.04 -0.77
CA ILE A 105 1.11 19.54 0.41
C ILE A 105 0.43 18.29 0.97
N THR A 106 -0.89 18.34 1.17
CA THR A 106 -1.63 17.23 1.78
C THR A 106 -1.57 15.98 0.91
N LEU A 107 -1.84 16.12 -0.39
CA LEU A 107 -1.84 15.04 -1.38
C LEU A 107 -0.47 14.38 -1.48
N THR A 108 0.59 15.16 -1.66
CA THR A 108 1.95 14.62 -1.83
C THR A 108 2.48 14.01 -0.53
N ALA A 109 2.23 14.64 0.63
CA ALA A 109 2.64 14.09 1.92
C ALA A 109 1.91 12.79 2.25
N ALA A 110 0.58 12.73 2.06
CA ALA A 110 -0.21 11.53 2.31
C ALA A 110 0.28 10.36 1.46
N ASN A 111 0.45 10.58 0.15
CA ASN A 111 0.97 9.58 -0.78
C ASN A 111 2.40 9.13 -0.42
N ALA A 112 3.28 10.08 -0.07
CA ALA A 112 4.64 9.76 0.34
C ALA A 112 4.67 8.87 1.59
N ILE A 113 3.84 9.18 2.60
CA ILE A 113 3.78 8.42 3.85
C ILE A 113 3.41 6.97 3.58
N VAL A 114 2.35 6.71 2.80
CA VAL A 114 1.89 5.34 2.57
C VAL A 114 2.82 4.57 1.62
N ALA A 115 3.39 5.22 0.60
CA ALA A 115 4.40 4.62 -0.26
C ALA A 115 5.67 4.23 0.54
N LEU A 116 6.17 5.13 1.38
CA LEU A 116 7.32 4.85 2.26
C LEU A 116 7.02 3.76 3.28
N LEU A 117 5.78 3.70 3.80
CA LEU A 117 5.36 2.64 4.72
C LEU A 117 5.42 1.26 4.06
N GLY A 118 4.96 1.12 2.81
CA GLY A 118 5.08 -0.11 2.03
C GLY A 118 6.54 -0.57 1.91
N ILE A 119 7.43 0.33 1.52
CA ILE A 119 8.87 0.06 1.42
C ILE A 119 9.49 -0.30 2.79
N ALA A 120 9.13 0.43 3.85
CA ALA A 120 9.63 0.18 5.19
C ALA A 120 9.23 -1.21 5.70
N ILE A 121 7.99 -1.65 5.44
CA ILE A 121 7.54 -3.00 5.80
C ILE A 121 8.39 -4.06 5.10
N ILE A 122 8.68 -3.89 3.80
CA ILE A 122 9.55 -4.80 3.04
C ILE A 122 10.94 -4.88 3.69
N VAL A 123 11.59 -3.73 3.87
CA VAL A 123 12.97 -3.65 4.40
C VAL A 123 13.06 -4.26 5.79
N VAL A 124 12.13 -3.91 6.70
CA VAL A 124 12.13 -4.42 8.07
C VAL A 124 11.84 -5.93 8.08
N THR A 125 10.90 -6.40 7.26
CA THR A 125 10.56 -7.83 7.19
C THR A 125 11.74 -8.66 6.70
N THR A 126 12.33 -8.30 5.55
CA THR A 126 13.47 -9.03 4.97
C THR A 126 14.71 -8.98 5.88
N SER A 127 14.98 -7.85 6.52
CA SER A 127 16.12 -7.71 7.44
C SER A 127 15.98 -8.62 8.66
N ARG A 128 14.76 -8.82 9.16
CA ARG A 128 14.49 -9.68 10.32
C ARG A 128 14.54 -11.16 9.93
N ASP A 129 13.89 -11.52 8.84
CA ASP A 129 13.85 -12.89 8.32
C ASP A 129 15.27 -13.43 8.07
N ARG A 130 16.15 -12.63 7.44
CA ARG A 130 17.57 -12.97 7.26
C ARG A 130 18.33 -13.14 8.59
N ARG A 131 18.02 -12.32 9.60
CA ARG A 131 18.67 -12.41 10.93
C ARG A 131 18.24 -13.67 11.68
N GLU A 132 16.97 -14.07 11.55
CA GLU A 132 16.43 -15.29 12.15
C GLU A 132 17.06 -16.53 11.50
N GLN A 133 17.09 -16.61 10.16
CA GLN A 133 17.77 -17.69 9.42
C GLN A 133 19.26 -17.80 9.78
N ARG A 134 19.97 -16.68 9.90
CA ARG A 134 21.39 -16.69 10.27
C ARG A 134 21.61 -17.24 11.69
N ARG A 135 20.72 -16.93 12.64
CA ARG A 135 20.79 -17.45 14.01
C ARG A 135 20.57 -18.96 14.04
N GLU A 136 19.56 -19.44 13.31
CA GLU A 136 19.27 -20.87 13.18
C GLU A 136 20.49 -21.63 12.64
N ASN A 137 21.07 -21.17 11.54
CA ASN A 137 22.26 -21.79 10.93
C ASN A 137 23.48 -21.84 11.86
N THR A 138 23.66 -20.86 12.76
CA THR A 138 24.76 -20.87 13.74
C THR A 138 24.49 -21.75 14.96
N SER A 139 23.23 -22.09 15.23
CA SER A 139 22.81 -22.88 16.39
C SER A 139 22.72 -24.38 16.13
N THR A 140 22.67 -24.80 14.86
CA THR A 140 22.76 -26.21 14.46
C THR A 140 24.23 -26.63 14.43
N PRO A 141 24.70 -27.50 15.36
CA PRO A 141 26.07 -28.03 15.27
C PRO A 141 26.21 -28.81 13.96
N ALA A 142 27.32 -28.63 13.26
CA ALA A 142 27.69 -29.57 12.21
C ALA A 142 27.83 -30.95 12.87
N LEU A 143 26.85 -31.82 12.66
CA LEU A 143 26.97 -33.24 13.00
C LEU A 143 28.03 -33.82 12.05
N GLY A 144 29.29 -33.78 12.50
CA GLY A 144 30.43 -34.50 11.97
C GLY A 144 30.75 -35.68 12.85
#